data_AF-A0A7H9B4B6-F1
#
_entry.id   AF-A0A7H9B4B6-F1
#
_cell.length_a   1.000
_cell.length_b   1.000
_cell.length_c   1.000
_cell.angle_alpha   90.00
_cell.angle_beta   90.00
_cell.angle_gamma   90.00
#
_symmetry.space_group_name_H-M   'P 1'
#
loop_
_entity.id
_entity.type
_entity.pdbx_description
1 polymer ?
#
loop_
_entity_poly.entity_id
_entity_poly.type
_entity_poly.pdbx_seq_one_letter_code
_entity_poly.pdbx_strand_id
1 'polypeptide(L)'
;MKSYFPCWIFLDRLNYCQYLFICTVNQAVNSPSDYTHNKKMGPPSAKAYMGWWGHIGSPAQKGITSYSVSPYVQKPLAGTLHNAFFNTFRRVKSQFLYVAIPAGIYWAWWVNAEEYNEYLYTKAGREELERVNV
;
A
#
# COMPACT_ATOMS: atom_id res chain seq x y z
N MET A 1 -29.72 -3.74 -5.07
CA MET A 1 -28.95 -4.69 -5.90
C MET A 1 -27.63 -4.98 -5.22
N LYS A 2 -27.34 -6.26 -5.01
CA LYS A 2 -26.11 -6.79 -4.41
C LYS A 2 -24.98 -6.75 -5.44
N SER A 3 -23.83 -6.21 -5.06
CA SER A 3 -22.56 -6.42 -5.77
C SER A 3 -21.44 -6.60 -4.74
N TYR A 4 -21.37 -7.79 -4.17
CA TYR A 4 -20.18 -8.26 -3.46
C TYR A 4 -19.11 -8.55 -4.51
N PHE A 5 -17.96 -7.89 -4.43
CA PHE A 5 -16.75 -8.32 -5.14
C PHE A 5 -15.95 -9.24 -4.21
N PRO A 6 -15.91 -10.56 -4.44
CA PRO A 6 -15.02 -11.46 -3.73
C PRO A 6 -13.72 -11.57 -4.54
N CYS A 7 -12.70 -10.77 -4.20
CA CYS A 7 -11.37 -10.99 -4.75
C CYS A 7 -10.57 -11.86 -3.78
N TRP A 8 -10.65 -13.16 -4.04
CA TRP A 8 -9.73 -14.19 -3.60
C TRP A 8 -8.28 -13.74 -3.81
N ILE A 9 -7.46 -13.74 -2.74
CA ILE A 9 -6.05 -14.11 -2.87
C ILE A 9 -5.50 -14.66 -1.56
N PHE A 10 -5.15 -15.95 -1.63
CA PHE A 10 -4.20 -16.68 -0.79
C PHE A 10 -4.59 -16.95 0.67
N LEU A 11 -5.48 -17.93 0.85
CA LEU A 11 -5.24 -18.95 1.87
C LEU A 11 -3.93 -19.67 1.50
N ASP A 12 -2.90 -19.54 2.32
CA ASP A 12 -1.85 -20.54 2.38
C ASP A 12 -1.85 -21.16 3.77
N ARG A 13 -2.16 -22.45 3.75
CA ARG A 13 -2.54 -23.31 4.84
C ARG A 13 -1.34 -24.20 5.11
N LEU A 14 -0.46 -23.84 6.04
CA LEU A 14 0.57 -24.76 6.52
C LEU A 14 0.62 -24.79 8.06
N ASN A 15 0.17 -25.94 8.54
CA ASN A 15 0.41 -26.57 9.83
C ASN A 15 1.70 -26.12 10.51
N TYR A 16 1.61 -25.66 11.77
CA TYR A 16 2.60 -25.98 12.78
C TYR A 16 1.95 -26.12 14.15
N CYS A 17 2.36 -27.19 14.82
CA CYS A 17 1.85 -27.74 16.05
C CYS A 17 2.00 -26.81 17.26
N GLN A 18 0.92 -26.72 18.04
CA GLN A 18 0.89 -27.08 19.47
C GLN A 18 2.11 -26.67 20.30
N TYR A 19 2.08 -25.50 20.93
CA TYR A 19 2.59 -25.36 22.31
C TYR A 19 1.74 -24.38 23.11
N LEU A 20 1.40 -24.88 24.28
CA LEU A 20 0.59 -24.33 25.37
C LEU A 20 1.19 -23.03 25.93
N PHE A 21 0.36 -22.31 26.71
CA PHE A 21 0.70 -21.17 27.61
C PHE A 21 0.87 -19.81 26.91
N ILE A 22 0.09 -18.76 27.20
CA ILE A 22 -0.42 -18.25 28.49
C ILE A 22 -1.82 -17.64 28.30
N CYS A 23 -2.71 -17.94 29.25
CA CYS A 23 -3.94 -17.20 29.51
C CYS A 23 -3.64 -15.74 29.89
N THR A 24 -4.19 -14.79 29.14
CA THR A 24 -4.72 -13.56 29.76
C THR A 24 -6.11 -13.33 29.19
N VAL A 25 -7.09 -13.89 29.90
CA VAL A 25 -8.46 -13.40 29.89
C VAL A 25 -8.39 -12.01 30.51
N ASN A 26 -8.40 -10.96 29.70
CA ASN A 26 -8.79 -9.64 30.18
C ASN A 26 -10.22 -9.39 29.74
N GLN A 27 -11.02 -9.08 30.75
CA GLN A 27 -12.45 -9.22 30.81
C GLN A 27 -13.16 -8.39 29.74
N ALA A 28 -14.28 -8.95 29.28
CA ALA A 28 -15.34 -8.19 28.67
C ALA A 28 -15.80 -7.10 29.64
N VAL A 29 -15.47 -5.84 29.35
CA VAL A 29 -16.25 -4.70 29.84
C VAL A 29 -17.19 -4.30 28.70
N ASN A 30 -18.42 -4.79 28.79
CA ASN A 30 -19.54 -4.13 28.12
C ASN A 30 -19.79 -2.82 28.89
N SER A 31 -19.12 -1.73 28.49
CA SER A 31 -19.59 -0.39 28.83
C SER A 31 -20.39 0.12 27.64
N PRO A 32 -21.70 0.41 27.78
CA PRO A 32 -22.40 1.17 26.77
C PRO A 32 -21.69 2.52 26.69
N SER A 33 -21.13 2.85 25.53
CA SER A 33 -20.51 4.15 25.29
C SER A 33 -21.62 5.20 25.29
N ASP A 34 -21.94 5.67 26.48
CA ASP A 34 -22.76 6.84 26.70
C ASP A 34 -22.08 8.00 25.95
N TYR A 35 -22.75 8.52 24.91
CA TYR A 35 -22.28 9.68 24.14
C TYR A 35 -22.55 10.95 24.95
N THR A 36 -22.15 10.96 26.21
CA THR A 36 -22.29 12.10 27.10
C THR A 36 -20.91 12.66 27.43
N HIS A 37 -20.54 13.61 26.58
CA HIS A 37 -20.14 14.93 27.07
C HIS A 37 -18.87 15.00 27.93
N ASN A 38 -17.70 14.76 27.32
CA ASN A 38 -16.47 15.43 27.76
C ASN A 38 -16.40 16.81 27.07
N LYS A 39 -16.89 17.85 27.76
CA LYS A 39 -16.54 19.24 27.42
C LYS A 39 -15.04 19.40 27.60
N LYS A 40 -14.27 19.31 26.51
CA LYS A 40 -12.90 19.82 26.50
C LYS A 40 -12.94 21.34 26.56
N MET A 41 -12.23 21.92 27.52
CA MET A 41 -12.06 23.37 27.74
C MET A 41 -11.17 23.97 26.64
N GLY A 42 -11.65 23.99 25.41
CA GLY A 42 -11.00 24.59 24.24
C GLY A 42 -12.03 24.89 23.15
N PRO A 43 -11.70 25.75 22.16
CA PRO A 43 -12.64 26.06 21.08
C PRO A 43 -13.06 24.77 20.36
N PRO A 44 -14.36 24.64 20.01
CA PRO A 44 -14.87 23.42 19.40
C PRO A 44 -14.15 23.14 18.07
N SER A 45 -13.57 21.95 17.96
CA SER A 45 -12.92 21.47 16.74
C SER A 45 -13.93 20.80 15.81
N ALA A 46 -13.74 20.96 14.50
CA ALA A 46 -14.61 20.39 13.48
C ALA A 46 -14.61 18.85 13.52
N LYS A 47 -15.72 18.23 13.09
CA LYS A 47 -15.82 16.77 12.97
C LYS A 47 -14.84 16.27 11.90
N ALA A 48 -13.87 15.47 12.31
CA ALA A 48 -12.93 14.81 11.41
C ALA A 48 -13.26 13.32 11.27
N TYR A 49 -12.88 12.71 10.15
CA TYR A 49 -13.02 11.27 9.89
C TYR A 49 -11.98 10.41 10.66
N MET A 50 -11.16 11.03 11.52
CA MET A 50 -10.14 10.39 12.32
C MET A 50 -10.11 11.02 13.72
N GLY A 51 -10.19 10.21 14.78
CA GLY A 51 -10.02 10.66 16.16
C GLY A 51 -8.67 10.26 16.77
N TRP A 52 -8.59 10.20 18.10
CA TRP A 52 -7.40 9.78 18.83
C TRP A 52 -7.51 8.33 19.33
N TRP A 53 -6.46 7.83 19.99
CA TRP A 53 -6.49 6.56 20.71
C TRP A 53 -7.72 6.50 21.64
N GLY A 54 -8.51 5.43 21.52
CA GLY A 54 -9.77 5.26 22.24
C GLY A 54 -11.02 5.80 21.56
N HIS A 55 -10.91 6.60 20.48
CA HIS A 55 -12.05 7.12 19.71
C HIS A 55 -11.70 7.37 18.24
N ILE A 56 -11.13 6.35 17.57
CA ILE A 56 -10.58 6.46 16.20
C ILE A 56 -11.66 6.71 15.13
N GLY A 57 -12.94 6.44 15.42
CA GLY A 57 -14.05 6.58 14.46
C GLY A 57 -14.29 5.33 13.58
N SER A 58 -13.62 4.22 13.89
CA SER A 58 -13.90 2.89 13.32
C SER A 58 -15.28 2.38 13.77
N PRO A 59 -15.97 1.53 12.98
CA PRO A 59 -17.07 0.71 13.50
C PRO A 59 -16.63 -0.09 14.73
N ALA A 60 -17.57 -0.37 15.63
CA ALA A 60 -17.30 -1.15 16.84
C ALA A 60 -16.86 -2.58 16.46
N GLN A 61 -15.70 -2.99 16.98
CA GLN A 61 -15.11 -4.30 16.72
C GLN A 61 -15.26 -5.18 17.97
N LYS A 62 -15.95 -6.32 17.85
CA LYS A 62 -16.12 -7.29 18.94
C LYS A 62 -15.77 -8.69 18.42
N GLY A 63 -15.01 -9.46 19.20
CA GLY A 63 -14.67 -10.85 18.89
C GLY A 63 -13.45 -11.07 17.99
N ILE A 64 -12.66 -10.02 17.72
CA ILE A 64 -11.39 -10.14 17.00
C ILE A 64 -10.27 -10.27 18.05
N THR A 65 -9.57 -11.40 18.06
CA THR A 65 -8.41 -11.62 18.93
C THR A 65 -7.15 -11.61 18.07
N SER A 66 -6.25 -10.68 18.36
CA SER A 66 -4.94 -10.58 17.72
C SER A 66 -3.86 -11.19 18.60
N TYR A 67 -2.94 -11.93 17.97
CA TYR A 67 -1.79 -12.51 18.64
C TYR A 67 -0.52 -11.96 17.98
N SER A 68 0.46 -11.61 18.80
CA SER A 68 1.77 -11.19 18.34
C SER A 68 2.86 -11.81 19.20
N VAL A 69 4.02 -12.06 18.60
CA VAL A 69 5.19 -12.57 19.28
C VAL A 69 6.17 -11.42 19.47
N SER A 70 6.82 -11.34 20.63
CA SER A 70 7.84 -10.31 20.89
C SER A 70 8.97 -10.37 19.84
N PRO A 71 9.47 -9.23 19.33
CA PRO A 71 10.53 -9.22 18.32
C PRO A 71 11.87 -9.78 18.84
N TYR A 72 12.09 -9.77 20.15
CA TYR A 72 13.33 -10.27 20.76
C TYR A 72 13.47 -11.80 20.74
N VAL A 73 12.36 -12.52 20.60
CA VAL A 73 12.37 -13.98 20.49
C VAL A 73 12.29 -14.46 19.03
N GLN A 74 12.10 -13.55 18.09
CA GLN A 74 12.07 -13.85 16.65
C GLN A 74 13.46 -13.68 16.04
N LYS A 75 13.78 -14.52 15.04
CA LYS A 75 14.96 -14.32 14.20
C LYS A 75 14.62 -13.25 13.15
N PRO A 76 15.22 -12.05 13.18
CA PRO A 76 14.75 -10.90 12.40
C PRO A 76 14.85 -11.08 10.87
N LEU A 77 15.70 -11.99 10.39
CA LEU A 77 15.90 -12.28 8.96
C LEU A 77 15.71 -13.77 8.63
N ALA A 78 14.99 -14.53 9.45
CA ALA A 78 14.74 -15.94 9.14
C ALA A 78 13.94 -16.08 7.83
N GLY A 79 14.50 -16.81 6.87
CA GLY A 79 13.82 -17.16 5.62
C GLY A 79 13.59 -15.99 4.66
N THR A 80 14.17 -14.81 4.90
CA THR A 80 13.92 -13.63 4.07
C THR A 80 14.44 -13.80 2.65
N LEU A 81 15.59 -14.45 2.44
CA LEU A 81 16.14 -14.61 1.09
C LEU A 81 15.21 -15.42 0.17
N HIS A 82 14.79 -16.59 0.64
CA HIS A 82 13.89 -17.46 -0.13
C HIS A 82 12.50 -16.84 -0.27
N ASN A 83 11.91 -16.38 0.84
CA ASN A 83 10.53 -15.91 0.83
C ASN A 83 10.38 -14.53 0.20
N ALA A 84 11.36 -13.63 0.36
CA ALA A 84 11.31 -12.32 -0.26
C ALA A 84 11.45 -12.43 -1.78
N PHE A 85 12.38 -13.23 -2.31
CA PHE A 85 12.61 -13.33 -3.75
C PHE A 85 11.36 -13.82 -4.51
N PHE A 86 10.75 -14.92 -4.06
CA PHE A 86 9.56 -15.45 -4.75
C PHE A 86 8.32 -14.56 -4.54
N ASN A 87 8.18 -13.94 -3.36
CA ASN A 87 7.07 -13.03 -3.09
C ASN A 87 7.21 -11.70 -3.86
N THR A 88 8.41 -11.14 -4.01
CA THR A 88 8.64 -9.92 -4.79
C THR A 88 8.40 -10.17 -6.27
N PHE A 89 8.91 -11.26 -6.83
CA PHE A 89 8.69 -11.60 -8.24
C PHE A 89 7.20 -11.73 -8.59
N ARG A 90 6.42 -12.42 -7.75
CA ARG A 90 4.97 -12.56 -7.94
C ARG A 90 4.24 -11.21 -7.90
N ARG A 91 4.66 -10.29 -7.02
CA ARG A 91 4.07 -8.93 -6.90
C ARG A 91 4.44 -8.04 -8.09
N VAL A 92 5.70 -8.06 -8.49
CA VAL A 92 6.21 -7.26 -9.62
C VAL A 92 5.56 -7.70 -10.92
N LYS A 93 5.40 -9.01 -11.16
CA LYS A 93 4.75 -9.52 -12.38
C LYS A 93 3.37 -8.92 -12.63
N SER A 94 2.54 -8.77 -11.59
CA SER A 94 1.19 -8.20 -11.74
C SER A 94 1.17 -6.71 -12.07
N GLN A 95 2.22 -5.97 -11.69
CA GLN A 95 2.27 -4.52 -11.86
C GLN A 95 3.21 -4.07 -12.99
N PHE A 96 4.07 -4.96 -13.46
CA PHE A 96 5.09 -4.66 -14.45
C PHE A 96 4.50 -4.06 -15.73
N LEU A 97 3.39 -4.62 -16.24
CA LEU A 97 2.79 -4.12 -17.49
C LEU A 97 2.23 -2.70 -17.36
N TYR A 98 1.68 -2.34 -16.19
CA TYR A 98 1.14 -1.00 -15.95
C TYR A 98 2.24 0.07 -15.91
N VAL A 99 3.48 -0.30 -15.60
CA VAL A 99 4.62 0.63 -15.55
C VAL A 99 5.42 0.57 -16.85
N ALA A 100 5.66 -0.62 -17.38
CA ALA A 100 6.50 -0.84 -18.55
C ALA A 100 5.89 -0.24 -19.82
N ILE A 101 4.57 -0.34 -20.01
CA ILE A 101 3.89 0.22 -21.18
C ILE A 101 4.03 1.75 -21.24
N PRO A 102 3.61 2.52 -20.21
CA PRO A 102 3.77 3.97 -20.26
C PRO A 102 5.24 4.40 -20.31
N ALA A 103 6.12 3.74 -19.55
CA ALA A 103 7.55 4.05 -19.60
C ALA A 103 8.16 3.83 -20.99
N GLY A 104 7.78 2.74 -21.67
CA GLY A 104 8.23 2.45 -23.04
C GLY A 104 7.74 3.46 -24.05
N ILE A 105 6.47 3.90 -23.94
CA ILE A 105 5.91 4.94 -24.81
C ILE A 105 6.65 6.27 -24.64
N TYR A 106 6.86 6.71 -23.40
CA TYR A 106 7.60 7.94 -23.13
C TYR A 106 9.04 7.88 -23.60
N TRP A 107 9.70 6.73 -23.40
CA TRP A 107 11.08 6.55 -23.83
C TRP A 107 11.22 6.59 -25.36
N ALA A 108 10.33 5.91 -26.09
CA ALA A 108 10.33 5.95 -27.55
C ALA A 108 10.06 7.36 -28.10
N TRP A 109 9.14 8.09 -27.49
CA TRP A 109 8.85 9.47 -27.88
C TRP A 109 10.03 10.40 -27.61
N TRP A 110 10.68 10.25 -26.45
CA TRP A 110 11.84 11.05 -26.08
C TRP A 110 12.99 10.86 -27.07
N VAL A 111 13.37 9.61 -27.36
CA VAL A 111 14.48 9.29 -28.28
C VAL A 111 14.20 9.85 -29.67
N ASN A 112 12.97 9.73 -30.18
CA ASN A 112 12.61 10.32 -31.48
C ASN A 112 12.75 11.85 -31.50
N ALA A 113 12.34 12.52 -30.42
CA ALA A 113 12.44 13.96 -30.31
C ALA A 113 13.90 14.44 -30.20
N GLU A 114 14.74 13.69 -29.47
CA GLU A 114 16.17 13.96 -29.31
C GLU A 114 16.91 13.79 -30.64
N GLU A 115 16.70 12.68 -31.35
CA GLU A 115 17.30 12.42 -32.66
C GLU A 115 16.87 13.46 -33.70
N TYR A 116 15.59 13.87 -33.69
CA TYR A 116 15.09 14.91 -34.58
C TYR A 116 15.69 16.29 -34.26
N ASN A 117 15.86 16.61 -32.97
CA ASN A 117 16.50 17.85 -32.55
C ASN A 117 17.96 17.90 -33.00
N GLU A 118 18.72 16.82 -32.77
CA GLU A 118 20.11 16.71 -33.22
C GLU A 118 20.21 16.85 -34.74
N TYR A 119 19.32 16.18 -35.50
CA TYR A 119 19.25 16.28 -36.96
C TYR A 119 19.08 17.72 -37.44
N LEU A 120 18.15 18.48 -36.85
CA LEU A 120 17.86 19.87 -37.24
C LEU A 120 19.08 20.79 -37.07
N TYR A 121 19.92 20.56 -36.06
CA TYR A 121 21.13 21.33 -35.81
C TYR A 121 22.37 20.84 -36.58
N THR A 122 22.23 19.80 -37.42
CA THR A 122 23.29 19.39 -38.35
C THR A 122 23.31 20.24 -39.63
N LYS A 123 24.39 20.13 -40.40
CA LYS A 123 24.50 20.81 -41.70
C LYS A 123 23.46 20.33 -42.71
N ALA A 124 23.02 19.08 -42.63
CA ALA A 124 22.02 18.50 -43.52
C ALA A 124 20.60 18.98 -43.21
N GLY A 125 20.30 19.32 -41.95
CA GLY A 125 18.98 19.75 -41.49
C GLY A 125 18.73 21.26 -41.56
N ARG A 126 19.68 22.07 -42.05
CA ARG A 126 19.59 23.55 -42.02
C ARG A 126 18.36 24.08 -42.77
N GLU A 127 18.09 23.54 -43.95
CA GLU A 127 16.93 23.94 -44.78
C GLU A 127 15.60 23.63 -44.07
N GLU A 128 15.53 22.48 -43.38
CA GLU A 128 14.36 22.07 -42.61
C GLU A 128 14.20 22.92 -41.34
N LEU A 129 15.30 23.28 -40.66
CA LEU A 129 15.29 24.15 -39.49
C LEU A 129 14.77 25.55 -39.83
N GLU A 130 15.28 26.14 -40.92
CA GLU A 130 14.83 27.46 -41.39
C GLU A 130 13.35 27.46 -41.77
N ARG A 131 12.82 26.34 -42.28
CA ARG A 131 11.38 26.16 -42.58
C ARG A 131 10.50 26.04 -41.34
N VAL A 132 10.93 25.31 -40.30
CA VAL A 132 10.11 25.06 -39.09
C VAL A 132 10.20 26.16 -38.04
N ASN A 133 11.19 27.05 -38.14
CA ASN A 133 11.45 28.15 -37.20
C ASN A 133 10.85 29.50 -37.66
N VAL A 134 9.97 29.50 -38.67
CA VAL A 134 9.20 30.67 -39.12
C VAL A 134 7.87 30.78 -38.39
#